data_AF-A0A7J6WE21-F1
#
_entry.id   AF-A0A7J6WE21-F1
#
_cell.length_a   1.000
_cell.length_b   1.000
_cell.length_c   1.000
_cell.angle_alpha   90.00
_cell.angle_beta   90.00
_cell.angle_gamma   90.00
#
_symmetry.space_group_name_H-M   'P 1'
#
loop_
_entity.id
_entity.type
_entity.pdbx_description
1 polymer ?
#
loop_
_entity_poly.entity_id
_entity_poly.type
_entity_poly.pdbx_seq_one_letter_code
_entity_poly.pdbx_strand_id
1 'polypeptide(L)'
;MQERLLTRNQGRDDDNIATITKRFEASKSVYPVIQFYHSIKKLYMIDAEKSVDEVFEDINTIFHHWTKDSVELIAPEVFMDFDTIFHHGMNDSAKAVTTA
;
A
#
# COMPACT_ATOMS: atom_id res chain seq x y z
N MET A 1 -2.84 16.86 -0.24
CA MET A 1 -1.61 16.09 -0.59
C MET A 1 -0.36 16.96 -0.76
N GLN A 2 -0.42 18.09 -1.48
CA GLN A 2 0.75 18.95 -1.75
C GLN A 2 1.42 19.49 -0.47
N GLU A 3 0.62 19.91 0.52
CA GLU A 3 1.11 20.33 1.84
C GLU A 3 1.84 19.21 2.60
N ARG A 4 1.34 17.96 2.53
CA ARG A 4 1.99 16.79 3.15
C ARG A 4 3.37 16.52 2.53
N LEU A 5 3.54 16.75 1.22
CA LEU A 5 4.83 16.54 0.56
C LEU A 5 5.85 17.64 0.86
N LEU A 6 5.40 18.89 1.00
CA LEU A 6 6.26 20.02 1.36
C LEU A 6 6.74 19.95 2.81
N THR A 7 5.89 19.45 3.72
CA THR A 7 6.21 19.33 5.15
C THR A 7 7.06 18.10 5.50
N ARG A 8 7.19 17.13 4.57
CA ARG A 8 7.95 15.90 4.77
C ARG A 8 9.41 16.16 5.14
N ASN A 9 10.06 17.13 4.48
CA ASN A 9 11.39 17.68 4.74
C ASN A 9 12.43 16.65 5.25
N GLN A 10 12.55 15.50 4.58
CA GLN A 10 13.44 14.38 4.96
C GLN A 10 14.84 14.49 4.34
N GLY A 11 15.26 15.70 3.93
CA GLY A 11 16.54 15.92 3.25
C GLY A 11 16.61 15.33 1.84
N ARG A 12 15.46 15.19 1.16
CA ARG A 12 15.41 14.67 -0.22
C ARG A 12 15.51 15.81 -1.24
N ASP A 13 16.31 15.60 -2.30
CA ASP A 13 16.46 16.57 -3.39
C ASP A 13 15.15 16.85 -4.15
N ASP A 14 14.17 15.94 -4.08
CA ASP A 14 12.87 16.04 -4.76
C ASP A 14 11.74 16.67 -3.93
N ASP A 15 12.01 17.12 -2.70
CA ASP A 15 11.05 17.85 -1.84
C ASP A 15 10.92 19.34 -2.27
N ASN A 16 10.76 19.59 -3.56
CA ASN A 16 10.59 20.94 -4.12
C ASN A 16 9.32 21.05 -4.99
N ILE A 17 8.78 22.27 -5.08
CA ILE A 17 7.49 22.54 -5.74
C ILE A 17 7.47 22.05 -7.19
N ALA A 18 8.56 22.25 -7.94
CA ALA A 18 8.63 21.86 -9.34
C ALA A 18 8.53 20.33 -9.52
N THR A 19 9.23 19.56 -8.68
CA THR A 19 9.17 18.10 -8.73
C THR A 19 7.83 17.57 -8.23
N ILE A 20 7.28 18.16 -7.17
CA ILE A 20 5.97 17.78 -6.64
C ILE A 20 4.87 17.97 -7.70
N THR A 21 4.85 19.11 -8.40
CA THR A 21 3.89 19.37 -9.50
C THR A 21 4.04 18.36 -10.64
N LYS A 22 5.27 18.07 -11.07
CA LYS A 22 5.52 17.05 -12.10
C LYS A 22 5.01 15.67 -11.70
N ARG A 23 5.17 15.28 -10.42
CA ARG A 23 4.66 14.01 -9.90
C ARG A 23 3.13 13.96 -9.88
N PHE A 24 2.45 15.07 -9.55
CA PHE A 24 1.00 15.12 -9.65
C PHE A 24 0.51 14.95 -11.09
N GLU A 25 1.12 15.62 -12.05
CA GLU A 25 0.77 15.44 -13.47
C GLU A 25 1.01 14.01 -13.94
N ALA A 26 2.16 13.41 -13.59
CA ALA A 26 2.45 12.02 -13.92
C ALA A 26 1.45 11.05 -13.26
N SER A 27 0.97 11.32 -12.05
CA SER A 27 0.03 10.44 -11.33
C SER A 27 -1.30 10.24 -12.07
N LYS A 28 -1.74 11.22 -12.87
CA LYS A 28 -2.95 11.11 -13.71
C LYS A 28 -2.89 9.94 -14.69
N SER A 29 -1.69 9.54 -15.11
CA SER A 29 -1.49 8.39 -16.01
C SER A 29 -1.84 7.04 -15.37
N VAL A 30 -1.96 6.96 -14.05
CA VAL A 30 -2.32 5.73 -13.32
C VAL A 30 -3.84 5.49 -13.32
N TYR A 31 -4.65 6.50 -13.69
CA TYR A 31 -6.11 6.40 -13.66
C TYR A 31 -6.69 5.22 -14.46
N PRO A 32 -6.20 4.89 -15.67
CA PRO A 32 -6.67 3.70 -16.41
C PRO A 32 -6.42 2.39 -15.64
N VAL A 33 -5.33 2.30 -14.88
CA VAL A 33 -5.01 1.13 -14.05
C VAL A 33 -6.01 1.02 -12.88
N ILE A 34 -6.30 2.14 -12.22
CA ILE A 34 -7.31 2.20 -11.15
C ILE A 34 -8.67 1.78 -11.69
N GLN A 35 -9.09 2.32 -12.85
CA GLN A 35 -10.34 1.96 -13.50
C GLN A 35 -10.42 0.47 -13.85
N PHE A 36 -9.32 -0.10 -14.36
CA PHE A 36 -9.25 -1.53 -14.65
C PHE A 36 -9.47 -2.38 -13.40
N TYR A 37 -8.73 -2.15 -12.31
CA TYR A 37 -8.88 -2.92 -11.06
C TYR A 37 -10.25 -2.71 -10.39
N HIS A 38 -10.82 -1.51 -10.53
CA HIS A 38 -12.20 -1.24 -10.11
C HIS A 38 -13.21 -2.07 -10.92
N SER A 39 -13.06 -2.15 -12.24
CA SER A 39 -13.97 -2.89 -13.13
C SER A 39 -14.02 -4.39 -12.83
N ILE A 40 -12.90 -4.96 -12.37
CA ILE A 40 -12.80 -6.38 -12.00
C ILE A 40 -13.05 -6.64 -10.50
N LYS A 41 -13.53 -5.62 -9.76
CA LYS A 41 -13.85 -5.69 -8.32
C LYS A 41 -12.67 -6.13 -7.44
N LYS A 42 -11.44 -5.77 -7.83
CA LYS A 42 -10.20 -6.02 -7.08
C LYS A 42 -9.58 -4.74 -6.50
N LEU A 43 -10.41 -3.72 -6.26
CA LEU A 43 -9.98 -2.44 -5.72
C LEU A 43 -10.87 -2.05 -4.55
N TYR A 44 -10.24 -1.70 -3.42
CA TYR A 44 -10.87 -0.95 -2.34
C TYR A 44 -10.38 0.49 -2.38
N MET A 45 -11.29 1.45 -2.21
CA MET A 45 -10.98 2.89 -2.18
C MET A 45 -11.13 3.40 -0.75
N ILE A 46 -10.15 4.18 -0.28
CA ILE A 46 -10.12 4.75 1.06
C ILE A 46 -9.87 6.24 0.93
N ASP A 47 -10.61 7.03 1.69
CA ASP A 47 -10.44 8.48 1.75
C ASP A 47 -9.23 8.84 2.62
N ALA A 48 -8.16 9.30 1.97
CA ALA A 48 -6.90 9.66 2.63
C ALA A 48 -6.86 11.10 3.17
N GLU A 49 -7.95 11.88 3.02
CA GLU A 49 -8.04 13.24 3.58
C GLU A 49 -8.35 13.24 5.08
N LYS A 50 -8.94 12.15 5.59
CA LYS A 50 -9.19 11.91 7.02
C LYS A 50 -7.91 11.91 7.86
N SER A 51 -8.08 11.91 9.18
CA SER A 51 -6.96 11.75 10.13
C SER A 51 -6.30 10.37 9.98
N VAL A 52 -5.06 10.24 10.45
CA VAL A 52 -4.30 8.98 10.35
C VAL A 52 -5.04 7.81 11.01
N ASP A 53 -5.65 8.04 12.18
CA ASP A 53 -6.36 7.01 12.93
C ASP A 53 -7.63 6.55 12.21
N GLU A 54 -8.39 7.49 11.62
CA GLU A 54 -9.59 7.16 10.84
C GLU A 54 -9.25 6.38 9.56
N VAL A 55 -8.20 6.80 8.83
CA VAL A 55 -7.71 6.07 7.66
C VAL A 55 -7.26 4.66 8.05
N PHE A 56 -6.56 4.53 9.18
CA PHE A 56 -6.10 3.25 9.68
C PHE A 56 -7.27 2.33 10.04
N GLU A 57 -8.32 2.85 10.67
CA GLU A 57 -9.49 2.05 11.02
C GLU A 57 -10.29 1.60 9.78
N ASP A 58 -10.41 2.45 8.76
CA ASP A 58 -10.99 2.07 7.46
C ASP A 58 -10.23 0.89 6.84
N ILE A 59 -8.89 0.93 6.86
CA ILE A 59 -8.02 -0.16 6.38
C ILE A 59 -8.26 -1.42 7.22
N ASN A 60 -8.19 -1.29 8.54
CA ASN A 60 -8.32 -2.41 9.47
C ASN A 60 -9.68 -3.13 9.30
N THR A 61 -10.75 -2.36 9.09
CA THR A 61 -12.08 -2.90 8.81
C THR A 61 -12.10 -3.70 7.52
N ILE A 62 -11.50 -3.21 6.43
CA ILE A 62 -11.43 -3.95 5.16
C ILE A 62 -10.67 -5.27 5.35
N PHE A 63 -9.52 -5.24 6.00
CA PHE A 63 -8.69 -6.43 6.22
C PHE A 63 -9.31 -7.43 7.20
N HIS A 64 -10.07 -6.99 8.21
CA HIS A 64 -10.79 -7.91 9.11
C HIS A 64 -11.85 -8.75 8.38
N HIS A 65 -12.45 -8.21 7.31
CA HIS A 65 -13.43 -8.93 6.50
C HIS A 65 -12.78 -9.81 5.41
N TRP A 66 -11.46 -9.76 5.25
CA TRP A 66 -10.74 -10.65 4.33
C TRP A 66 -10.66 -12.05 4.92
N THR A 67 -11.46 -12.96 4.37
CA THR A 67 -11.44 -14.39 4.69
C THR A 67 -10.63 -15.18 3.66
N LYS A 68 -10.29 -16.44 3.98
CA LYS A 68 -9.56 -17.35 3.07
C LYS A 68 -10.26 -17.47 1.70
N ASP A 69 -11.59 -17.46 1.70
CA ASP A 69 -12.44 -17.51 0.50
C ASP A 69 -12.33 -16.23 -0.37
N SER A 70 -11.96 -15.09 0.24
CA SER A 70 -11.70 -13.84 -0.49
C SER A 70 -10.38 -13.88 -1.28
N VAL A 71 -9.44 -14.74 -0.89
CA VAL A 71 -8.13 -14.90 -1.53
C VAL A 71 -8.23 -15.80 -2.77
N GLU A 72 -9.02 -16.89 -2.71
CA GLU A 72 -9.26 -17.80 -3.85
C GLU A 72 -9.94 -17.10 -5.05
N LEU A 73 -10.82 -16.12 -4.80
CA LEU A 73 -11.48 -15.35 -5.85
C LEU A 73 -10.52 -14.41 -6.61
N ILE A 74 -9.43 -13.99 -5.97
CA ILE A 74 -8.49 -12.99 -6.51
C ILE A 74 -7.32 -13.66 -7.26
N ALA A 75 -6.93 -14.87 -6.89
CA ALA A 75 -5.86 -15.61 -7.56
C ALA A 75 -6.13 -17.13 -7.58
N PRO A 76 -6.96 -17.63 -8.51
CA PRO A 76 -7.21 -19.07 -8.62
C PRO A 76 -5.96 -19.87 -9.03
N GLU A 77 -4.91 -19.23 -9.55
CA GLU A 77 -3.71 -19.88 -10.09
C GLU A 77 -2.40 -19.60 -9.33
N VAL A 78 -2.40 -18.75 -8.28
CA VAL A 78 -1.16 -18.40 -7.53
C VAL A 78 -1.32 -18.73 -6.06
N PHE A 79 -1.33 -20.03 -5.76
CA PHE A 79 -1.12 -20.50 -4.40
C PHE A 79 0.39 -20.65 -4.17
N MET A 80 1.07 -19.53 -3.87
CA MET A 80 2.20 -19.64 -2.94
C MET A 80 1.58 -19.55 -1.56
N ASP A 81 1.60 -20.69 -0.87
CA ASP A 81 1.09 -20.85 0.48
C ASP A 81 1.48 -19.65 1.37
N PHE A 82 0.50 -19.09 2.08
CA PHE A 82 0.69 -17.95 2.98
C PHE A 82 1.79 -18.24 4.02
N ASP A 83 1.94 -19.51 4.43
CA ASP A 83 3.00 -19.97 5.32
C ASP A 83 4.40 -19.81 4.68
N THR A 84 4.50 -19.90 3.35
CA THR A 84 5.76 -19.68 2.61
C THR A 84 6.16 -18.20 2.59
N ILE A 85 5.19 -17.28 2.52
CA ILE A 85 5.45 -15.83 2.49
C ILE A 85 5.91 -15.34 3.87
N PHE A 86 5.26 -15.78 4.95
CA PHE A 86 5.62 -15.36 6.31
C PHE A 86 6.90 -16.03 6.83
N HIS A 87 7.19 -17.29 6.45
CA HIS A 87 8.44 -17.94 6.88
C HIS A 87 9.70 -17.45 6.15
N HIS A 88 9.59 -16.95 4.92
CA HIS A 88 10.75 -16.37 4.24
C HIS A 88 11.11 -14.97 4.79
N GLY A 89 10.15 -14.25 5.38
CA GLY A 89 10.37 -12.93 5.97
C GLY A 89 10.90 -12.91 7.41
N MET A 90 10.78 -14.01 8.15
CA MET A 90 11.24 -14.07 9.55
C MET A 90 12.64 -14.69 9.75
N ASN A 91 13.21 -15.35 8.75
CA ASN A 91 14.52 -16.01 8.90
C ASN A 91 15.72 -15.05 8.78
N ASP A 92 15.54 -13.86 8.21
CA ASP A 92 16.64 -12.90 8.02
C ASP A 92 16.73 -11.81 9.09
N SER A 93 15.72 -11.65 9.96
CA SER A 93 15.75 -10.65 11.05
C SER A 93 15.94 -11.25 12.46
N ALA A 94 15.76 -12.56 12.63
CA ALA A 94 15.92 -13.21 13.94
C ALA A 94 17.38 -13.62 14.28
N LYS A 95 18.35 -13.44 13.36
CA LYS A 95 19.77 -13.75 13.62
C LYS A 95 20.65 -12.55 13.99
N ALA A 96 20.13 -11.32 13.96
CA ALA A 96 20.96 -10.13 14.18
C ALA A 96 20.85 -9.49 15.58
N VAL A 97 20.06 -10.03 16.51
CA VAL A 97 19.82 -9.39 17.83
C VAL A 97 20.23 -10.24 19.06
N THR A 98 20.81 -11.43 18.87
CA THR A 98 21.26 -12.26 20.03
C THR A 98 22.67 -12.83 19.89
N THR A 99 23.62 -12.07 19.35
CA THR A 99 25.07 -12.29 19.63
C THR A 99 25.87 -11.02 19.31
N ALA A 100 26.11 -10.19 20.34
CA ALA A 100 27.32 -9.39 20.60
C ALA A 100 27.01 -8.35 21.69
#